data_AF-Q8TL22-F1
#
_entry.id   AF-Q8TL22-F1
#
_cell.length_a   1.000
_cell.length_b   1.000
_cell.length_c   1.000
_cell.angle_alpha   90.00
_cell.angle_beta   90.00
_cell.angle_gamma   90.00
#
_symmetry.space_group_name_H-M   'P 1'
#
loop_
_entity.id
_entity.type
_entity.pdbx_description
1 polymer ?
#
loop_
_entity_poly.entity_id
_entity_poly.type
_entity_poly.pdbx_seq_one_letter_code
_entity_poly.pdbx_strand_id
1 'polypeptide(L)' 'MQPENLAGTSVRLTRIQMQEAQTPESAELDLTEYEEKEIMIRGHEGDKWIFSAEVIDQSGLILTAVVKKLFSQ' A
#
# COMPACT_ATOMS: atom_id res chain seq x y z
N MET A 1 5.34 6.48 24.13
CA MET A 1 5.79 5.93 22.85
C MET A 1 5.08 6.77 21.78
N GLN A 2 5.78 7.72 21.17
CA GLN A 2 5.21 8.50 20.06
C GLN A 2 5.03 7.57 18.87
N PRO A 3 3.94 7.70 18.07
CA PRO A 3 3.84 6.96 16.83
C PRO A 3 5.02 7.40 15.97
N GLU A 4 5.92 6.47 15.70
CA GLU A 4 7.00 6.66 14.77
C GLU A 4 6.41 7.13 13.43
N ASN A 5 6.76 8.36 13.11
CA ASN A 5 6.40 9.02 11.87
C ASN A 5 7.00 8.17 10.73
N LEU A 6 6.16 7.36 10.05
CA LEU A 6 6.54 6.58 8.86
C LEU A 6 6.90 7.47 7.65
N ALA A 7 7.04 8.78 7.84
CA ALA A 7 7.74 9.66 6.91
C ALA A 7 9.23 9.29 6.85
N GLY A 8 9.56 8.20 6.14
CA GLY A 8 10.95 7.79 6.01
C GLY A 8 11.25 6.73 4.95
N THR A 9 10.29 5.90 4.56
CA THR A 9 10.54 4.86 3.54
C THR A 9 9.46 4.92 2.48
N SER A 10 9.75 5.57 1.35
CA SER A 10 8.89 5.48 0.17
C SER A 10 8.98 4.05 -0.37
N VAL A 11 8.03 3.20 0.02
CA VAL A 11 7.90 1.86 -0.55
C VAL A 11 7.23 1.99 -1.91
N ARG A 12 7.82 1.38 -2.94
CA ARG A 12 7.26 1.37 -4.30
C ARG A 12 6.34 0.17 -4.49
N LEU A 13 5.37 0.27 -5.39
CA LEU A 13 4.36 -0.78 -5.61
C LEU A 13 4.52 -1.35 -7.01
N THR A 14 4.52 -2.67 -7.16
CA THR A 14 4.57 -3.33 -8.48
C THR A 14 3.52 -4.42 -8.59
N ARG A 15 2.92 -4.57 -9.78
CA ARG A 15 1.97 -5.65 -10.07
C ARG A 15 2.66 -7.01 -10.28
N ILE A 16 3.98 -7.00 -10.50
CA ILE A 16 4.79 -8.20 -10.71
C ILE A 16 4.74 -9.14 -9.49
N GLN A 17 4.70 -10.44 -9.75
CA GLN A 17 4.88 -11.45 -8.70
C GLN A 17 6.37 -11.59 -8.32
N MET A 18 6.68 -11.89 -7.06
CA MET A 18 8.08 -11.98 -6.58
C MET A 18 8.97 -12.97 -7.37
N GLN A 19 8.37 -13.94 -8.05
CA GLN A 19 9.08 -15.00 -8.79
C GLN A 19 9.06 -14.78 -10.31
N GLU A 20 8.47 -13.68 -10.77
CA GLU A 20 8.39 -13.38 -12.19
C GLU A 20 9.76 -12.89 -12.69
N ALA A 21 10.18 -13.34 -13.87
CA ALA A 21 11.45 -12.97 -14.48
C ALA A 21 11.42 -11.56 -15.12
N GLN A 22 10.92 -10.58 -14.37
CA GLN A 22 10.80 -9.18 -14.76
C GLN A 22 11.30 -8.27 -13.63
N THR A 23 11.76 -7.07 -14.00
CA THR A 23 12.16 -6.06 -13.01
C THR A 23 10.92 -5.37 -12.45
N PRO A 24 10.83 -5.10 -11.14
CA PRO A 24 9.63 -4.51 -10.54
C PRO A 24 9.23 -3.17 -11.18
N GLU A 25 10.19 -2.39 -11.70
CA GLU A 25 9.98 -1.15 -12.46
C GLU A 25 9.15 -1.33 -13.74
N SER A 26 9.17 -2.49 -14.39
CA SER A 26 8.46 -2.69 -15.67
C SER A 26 6.95 -2.77 -15.51
N ALA A 27 6.47 -2.97 -14.28
CA ALA A 27 5.05 -2.97 -13.93
C ALA A 27 4.80 -2.22 -12.62
N GLU A 28 5.57 -1.14 -12.38
CA GLU A 28 5.31 -0.23 -11.27
C GLU A 28 3.87 0.30 -11.37
N LEU A 29 3.19 0.31 -10.23
CA LEU A 29 1.81 0.75 -10.14
C LEU A 29 1.79 2.29 -10.19
N ASP A 30 1.16 2.83 -11.23
CA ASP A 30 0.85 4.25 -11.29
C ASP A 30 -0.22 4.60 -10.25
N LEU A 31 0.11 5.54 -9.36
CA LEU A 31 -0.76 6.01 -8.29
C LEU A 31 -1.38 7.38 -8.58
N THR A 32 -1.16 7.94 -9.78
CA THR A 32 -1.65 9.29 -10.14
C THR A 32 -3.15 9.43 -9.89
N GLU A 33 -3.96 8.40 -10.18
CA GLU A 33 -5.41 8.42 -9.96
C GLU A 33 -5.83 8.37 -8.47
N TYR A 34 -4.88 8.07 -7.58
CA TYR A 34 -5.04 7.95 -6.13
C TYR A 34 -4.35 9.07 -5.36
N GLU A 35 -3.76 10.05 -6.04
CA GLU A 35 -3.23 11.24 -5.37
C GLU A 35 -4.30 11.88 -4.49
N GLU A 36 -3.87 12.31 -3.30
CA GLU A 36 -4.74 12.91 -2.26
C GLU A 36 -5.84 11.98 -1.70
N LYS A 37 -5.86 10.69 -2.06
CA LYS A 37 -6.80 9.69 -1.55
C LYS A 37 -6.12 8.73 -0.56
N GLU A 38 -6.88 8.27 0.43
CA GLU A 38 -6.47 7.16 1.27
C GLU A 38 -6.86 5.84 0.58
N ILE A 39 -5.87 4.98 0.32
CA ILE A 39 -6.06 3.68 -0.34
C ILE A 39 -5.52 2.53 0.51
N MET A 40 -6.16 1.36 0.39
CA MET A 40 -5.68 0.12 0.99
C MET A 40 -5.09 -0.77 -0.11
N ILE A 41 -3.84 -1.19 0.08
CA ILE A 41 -3.12 -2.07 -0.84
C ILE A 41 -2.99 -3.46 -0.22
N ARG A 42 -3.20 -4.49 -1.04
CA ARG A 42 -2.76 -5.86 -0.76
C ARG A 42 -1.51 -6.17 -1.56
N GLY A 43 -0.56 -6.88 -0.96
CA GLY A 43 0.63 -7.37 -1.65
C GLY A 43 1.60 -8.05 -0.70
N HIS A 44 2.79 -8.34 -1.21
CA HIS A 44 3.87 -8.98 -0.47
C HIS A 44 5.01 -7.98 -0.25
N GLU A 45 5.31 -7.71 1.03
CA GLU A 45 6.39 -6.81 1.44
C GLU A 45 7.77 -7.40 1.07
N GLY A 46 8.58 -6.58 0.40
CA GLY A 46 10.02 -6.75 0.22
C GLY A 46 10.74 -5.47 0.66
N ASP A 47 12.06 -5.43 0.49
CA ASP A 47 12.91 -4.35 1.05
C ASP A 47 12.49 -2.94 0.63
N LYS A 48 12.28 -2.71 -0.68
CA LYS A 48 11.88 -1.40 -1.24
C LYS A 48 10.56 -1.44 -2.03
N TRP A 49 9.95 -2.61 -2.09
CA TRP A 49 8.84 -2.91 -2.98
C TRP A 49 7.76 -3.71 -2.28
N ILE A 50 6.50 -3.42 -2.59
CA ILE A 50 5.40 -4.35 -2.40
C ILE A 50 5.10 -4.99 -3.76
N PHE A 51 5.25 -6.30 -3.81
CA PHE A 51 4.99 -7.12 -4.99
C PHE A 51 3.54 -7.59 -5.03
N SER A 52 3.06 -7.91 -6.23
CA SER A 52 1.67 -8.28 -6.50
C SER A 52 0.70 -7.23 -5.91
N ALA A 53 1.10 -5.96 -5.98
CA ALA A 53 0.37 -4.86 -5.39
C ALA A 53 -0.96 -4.65 -6.11
N GLU A 54 -2.04 -4.64 -5.33
CA GLU A 54 -3.39 -4.40 -5.79
C GLU A 54 -4.11 -3.45 -4.84
N VAL A 55 -4.75 -2.41 -5.39
CA VAL A 55 -5.63 -1.51 -4.64
C VAL A 55 -6.92 -2.26 -4.38
N ILE A 56 -7.22 -2.55 -3.12
CA ILE A 56 -8.39 -3.33 -2.71
C ILE A 56 -9.45 -2.47 -2.02
N ASP A 57 -9.12 -1.24 -1.63
CA ASP A 57 -10.07 -0.25 -1.15
C ASP A 57 -9.57 1.17 -1.46
N GLN A 58 -10.51 2.06 -1.72
CA GLN A 58 -10.28 3.48 -1.93
C GLN A 58 -11.29 4.19 -1.05
N SER A 59 -10.79 4.86 -0.03
CA SER A 59 -11.66 5.44 0.97
C SER A 59 -11.59 6.96 0.94
N GLY A 60 -12.71 7.58 1.27
CA GLY A 60 -12.67 8.84 2.02
C GLY A 60 -12.65 8.63 3.54
N LEU A 61 -12.49 7.38 4.02
CA LEU A 61 -12.86 6.93 5.37
C LEU A 61 -12.09 5.66 5.86
N ILE A 62 -10.86 5.35 5.42
CA ILE A 62 -10.10 4.16 5.87
C ILE A 62 -9.96 4.16 7.40
N LEU A 63 -9.87 5.36 7.97
CA LEU A 63 -9.95 5.58 9.41
C LEU A 63 -11.18 4.92 10.05
N THR A 64 -12.35 4.92 9.41
CA THR A 64 -13.59 4.37 9.97
C THR A 64 -13.56 2.85 10.12
N ALA A 65 -12.94 2.13 9.18
CA ALA A 65 -12.84 0.67 9.27
C ALA A 65 -11.82 0.23 10.33
N VAL A 66 -10.68 0.94 10.41
CA VAL A 66 -9.66 0.72 11.46
C VAL A 66 -10.24 1.10 12.84
N VAL A 67 -10.94 2.23 12.95
CA VAL A 67 -11.62 2.66 14.18
C VAL A 67 -12.69 1.67 14.60
N LYS A 68 -13.51 1.15 13.68
CA LYS A 68 -14.47 0.10 14.02
C LYS A 68 -13.78 -1.16 14.55
N LYS A 69 -12.67 -1.59 13.94
CA LYS A 69 -11.96 -2.79 14.40
C LYS A 69 -11.27 -2.61 15.76
N LEU A 70 -10.77 -1.41 16.05
CA LEU A 70 -10.07 -1.12 17.30
C LEU A 70 -11.00 -0.73 18.46
N PHE A 71 -12.17 -0.17 18.18
CA PHE A 71 -13.04 0.44 19.18
C PHE A 71 -14.48 -0.13 19.24
N SER A 72 -14.82 -1.16 18.45
CA SER A 72 -16.06 -1.90 18.67
C SER A 72 -15.84 -2.94 19.78
N GLN A 73 -16.28 -2.61 21.00
CA GLN A 73 -16.59 -3.56 22.07
C GLN A 73 -18.10 -3.86 22.07
#